data_AF-A0A7J8TCL9-F1
#
_entry.id   AF-A0A7J8TCL9-F1
#
_cell.length_a   1.000
_cell.length_b   1.000
_cell.length_c   1.000
_cell.angle_alpha   90.00
_cell.angle_beta   90.00
_cell.angle_gamma   90.00
#
_symmetry.space_group_name_H-M   'P 1'
#
loop_
_entity.id
_entity.type
_entity.pdbx_description
1 polymer ?
#
loop_
_entity_poly.entity_id
_entity_poly.type
_entity_poly.pdbx_seq_one_letter_code
_entity_poly.pdbx_strand_id
1 'polypeptide(L)'
;MASKRILKELKDLQKDPPNFCSLAPENEDMFIWQATMPGPLNSPYEGGKFELRIHLPPDYPFKPPKVAFRSKIFHPNINKNGSIGIDILKDKWTPALTISKVMLSIYSILGDPMLNDPLEENIANMYKTDRSQYEKVARNWTQKYAMGPVYETISKELKGLERFPPSYGSAGPVDGDMFHWQATILDLRDNPYAGGVFEVDIHFPLQYPFEPPKVQIIG
;
A
#
# COMPACT_ATOMS: atom_id res chain seq x y z
N MET A 1 5.60 -35.59 -1.08
CA MET A 1 6.65 -34.78 -1.76
C MET A 1 6.47 -33.29 -1.54
N ALA A 2 5.24 -32.75 -1.61
CA ALA A 2 4.94 -31.35 -1.33
C ALA A 2 5.48 -30.87 0.02
N SER A 3 5.18 -31.55 1.13
CA SER A 3 5.65 -31.15 2.47
C SER A 3 7.18 -31.05 2.56
N LYS A 4 7.93 -31.95 1.91
CA LYS A 4 9.41 -31.90 1.88
C LYS A 4 9.90 -30.66 1.12
N ARG A 5 9.23 -30.31 0.02
CA ARG A 5 9.54 -29.10 -0.75
C ARG A 5 9.23 -27.83 0.05
N ILE A 6 8.07 -27.77 0.68
CA ILE A 6 7.63 -26.63 1.51
C ILE A 6 8.59 -26.41 2.67
N LEU A 7 8.95 -27.48 3.40
CA LEU A 7 9.92 -27.40 4.50
C LEU A 7 11.31 -26.95 4.03
N LYS A 8 11.72 -27.33 2.81
CA LYS A 8 12.97 -26.85 2.23
C LYS A 8 12.90 -25.35 1.98
N GLU A 9 11.85 -24.86 1.30
CA GLU A 9 11.71 -23.42 1.04
C GLU A 9 11.60 -22.60 2.33
N LEU A 10 10.91 -23.12 3.35
CA LEU A 10 10.85 -22.48 4.67
C LEU A 10 12.24 -22.34 5.29
N LYS A 11 13.06 -23.40 5.26
CA LYS A 11 14.45 -23.36 5.76
C LYS A 11 15.31 -22.39 4.97
N ASP A 12 15.16 -22.36 3.65
CA ASP A 12 15.90 -21.44 2.79
C ASP A 12 15.53 -19.99 3.11
N LEU A 13 14.24 -19.69 3.34
CA LEU A 13 13.76 -18.36 3.76
C LEU A 13 14.18 -17.97 5.18
N GLN A 14 14.27 -18.92 6.11
CA GLN A 14 14.79 -18.65 7.46
C GLN A 14 16.29 -18.35 7.45
N LYS A 15 17.01 -18.98 6.51
CA LYS A 15 18.46 -18.76 6.35
C LYS A 15 18.76 -17.45 5.64
N ASP A 16 17.97 -17.09 4.63
CA ASP A 16 18.16 -15.90 3.80
C ASP A 16 16.79 -15.23 3.55
N PRO A 17 16.29 -14.45 4.52
CA PRO A 17 14.98 -13.80 4.40
C PRO A 17 15.03 -12.68 3.35
N PRO A 18 14.04 -12.58 2.44
CA PRO A 18 13.99 -11.51 1.47
C PRO A 18 13.83 -10.14 2.15
N ASN A 19 14.61 -9.16 1.73
CA ASN A 19 14.57 -7.80 2.28
C ASN A 19 13.30 -7.00 1.88
N PHE A 20 12.57 -7.47 0.87
CA PHE A 20 11.39 -6.81 0.31
C PHE A 20 10.07 -7.39 0.82
N CYS A 21 10.07 -8.47 1.61
CA CYS A 21 8.85 -9.00 2.21
C CYS A 21 9.12 -9.88 3.44
N SER A 22 8.12 -10.03 4.29
CA SER A 22 8.07 -11.07 5.32
C SER A 22 7.18 -12.20 4.85
N LEU A 23 7.63 -13.45 5.05
CA LEU A 23 6.92 -14.66 4.64
C LEU A 23 6.91 -15.66 5.80
N ALA A 24 5.75 -16.19 6.16
CA ALA A 24 5.63 -17.24 7.17
C ALA A 24 4.39 -18.11 6.94
N PRO A 25 4.40 -19.38 7.36
CA PRO A 25 3.18 -20.18 7.48
C PRO A 25 2.14 -19.50 8.40
N GLU A 26 0.86 -19.63 8.04
CA GLU A 26 -0.28 -19.18 8.83
C GLU A 26 -0.66 -20.29 9.82
N ASN A 27 -0.39 -20.07 11.11
CA ASN A 27 -0.66 -21.01 12.19
C ASN A 27 0.08 -22.36 11.99
N GLU A 28 -0.59 -23.47 12.32
CA GLU A 28 -0.04 -24.82 12.24
C GLU A 28 -0.10 -25.42 10.82
N ASP A 29 -0.86 -24.80 9.90
CA ASP A 29 -0.99 -25.30 8.53
C ASP A 29 0.12 -24.75 7.62
N MET A 30 1.14 -25.59 7.42
CA MET A 30 2.29 -25.28 6.56
C MET A 30 1.96 -25.16 5.06
N PHE A 31 0.72 -25.43 4.63
CA PHE A 31 0.28 -25.19 3.24
C PHE A 31 -0.34 -23.81 3.04
N ILE A 32 -0.66 -23.09 4.12
CA ILE A 32 -1.19 -21.73 4.05
C ILE A 32 -0.16 -20.79 4.61
N TRP A 33 0.21 -19.78 3.84
CA TRP A 33 1.23 -18.82 4.22
C TRP A 33 0.65 -17.41 4.18
N GLN A 34 1.17 -16.57 5.06
CA GLN A 34 0.96 -15.13 5.04
C GLN A 34 2.23 -14.45 4.56
N ALA A 35 2.04 -13.40 3.78
CA ALA A 35 3.11 -12.53 3.36
C ALA A 35 2.75 -11.08 3.64
N THR A 36 3.76 -10.29 3.96
CA THR A 36 3.62 -8.84 4.09
C THR A 36 4.74 -8.18 3.33
N MET A 37 4.43 -7.21 2.48
CA MET A 37 5.42 -6.44 1.75
C MET A 37 5.11 -4.94 1.80
N PRO A 38 6.13 -4.07 1.94
CA PRO A 38 5.95 -2.65 1.73
C PRO A 38 5.66 -2.37 0.25
N GLY A 39 4.99 -1.27 -0.04
CA GLY A 39 4.91 -0.77 -1.40
C GLY A 39 6.26 -0.23 -1.88
N PRO A 40 6.59 -0.38 -3.17
CA PRO A 40 7.86 0.11 -3.71
C PRO A 40 8.03 1.63 -3.55
N LEU A 41 9.27 2.06 -3.32
CA LEU A 41 9.63 3.48 -3.36
C LEU A 41 9.40 4.07 -4.75
N ASN A 42 9.08 5.36 -4.81
CA ASN A 42 8.76 6.10 -6.03
C ASN A 42 7.59 5.49 -6.82
N SER A 43 6.65 4.87 -6.11
CA SER A 43 5.42 4.33 -6.67
C SER A 43 4.22 4.89 -5.91
N PRO A 44 2.99 4.85 -6.48
CA PRO A 44 1.78 5.24 -5.73
C PRO A 44 1.48 4.31 -4.53
N TYR A 45 2.25 3.23 -4.36
CA TYR A 45 2.13 2.28 -3.26
C TYR A 45 3.09 2.56 -2.11
N GLU A 46 4.01 3.51 -2.26
CA GLU A 46 4.98 3.87 -1.24
C GLU A 46 4.32 4.19 0.12
N GLY A 47 4.95 3.75 1.20
CA GLY A 47 4.43 3.89 2.57
C GLY A 47 3.32 2.89 2.93
N GLY A 48 2.71 2.24 1.95
CA GLY A 48 1.74 1.17 2.16
C GLY A 48 2.39 -0.14 2.63
N LYS A 49 1.67 -0.90 3.45
CA LYS A 49 1.99 -2.27 3.87
C LYS A 49 0.89 -3.20 3.35
N PHE A 50 1.24 -4.07 2.41
CA PHE A 50 0.30 -4.97 1.76
C PHE A 50 0.40 -6.37 2.33
N GLU A 51 -0.73 -6.92 2.76
CA GLU A 51 -0.86 -8.29 3.25
C GLU A 51 -1.37 -9.19 2.13
N LEU A 52 -0.77 -10.38 2.03
CA LEU A 52 -1.11 -11.39 1.05
C LEU A 52 -1.27 -12.74 1.73
N ARG A 53 -2.11 -13.58 1.13
CA ARG A 53 -2.32 -14.97 1.52
C ARG A 53 -1.92 -15.88 0.37
N ILE A 54 -1.17 -16.92 0.70
CA ILE A 54 -0.62 -17.89 -0.25
C ILE A 54 -1.14 -19.27 0.15
N HIS A 55 -1.81 -19.96 -0.75
CA HIS A 55 -2.21 -21.37 -0.58
C HIS A 55 -1.39 -22.25 -1.50
N LEU A 56 -0.64 -23.17 -0.89
CA LEU A 56 0.15 -24.19 -1.57
C LEU A 56 -0.75 -25.41 -1.80
N PRO A 57 -0.91 -25.88 -3.05
CA PRO A 57 -1.76 -27.04 -3.32
C PRO A 57 -1.10 -28.35 -2.84
N PRO A 58 -1.87 -29.43 -2.65
CA PRO A 58 -1.34 -30.73 -2.21
C PRO A 58 -0.29 -31.33 -3.16
N ASP A 59 -0.34 -30.97 -4.45
CA ASP A 59 0.59 -31.38 -5.50
C ASP A 59 1.70 -30.35 -5.78
N TYR A 60 1.90 -29.38 -4.89
CA TYR A 60 3.04 -28.46 -4.96
C TYR A 60 4.37 -29.24 -4.99
N PRO A 61 5.35 -28.86 -5.84
CA PRO A 61 5.41 -27.70 -6.71
C PRO A 61 4.96 -27.95 -8.17
N PHE A 62 4.27 -29.06 -8.46
CA PHE A 62 3.81 -29.35 -9.82
C PHE A 62 2.65 -28.46 -10.27
N LYS A 63 1.86 -27.94 -9.33
CA LYS A 63 0.92 -26.83 -9.55
C LYS A 63 1.38 -25.56 -8.84
N PRO A 64 1.05 -24.38 -9.41
CA PRO A 64 1.40 -23.10 -8.80
C PRO A 64 0.67 -22.87 -7.47
N PRO A 65 1.24 -22.04 -6.58
CA PRO A 65 0.51 -21.53 -5.42
C PRO A 65 -0.64 -20.62 -5.87
N LYS A 66 -1.71 -20.58 -5.08
CA LYS A 66 -2.75 -19.55 -5.22
C LYS A 66 -2.39 -18.38 -4.31
N VAL A 67 -2.11 -17.22 -4.89
CA VAL A 67 -1.75 -16.00 -4.15
C VAL A 67 -2.85 -14.95 -4.31
N ALA A 68 -3.24 -14.33 -3.21
CA ALA A 68 -4.21 -13.24 -3.21
C ALA A 68 -3.83 -12.14 -2.21
N PHE A 69 -4.06 -10.89 -2.58
CA PHE A 69 -4.00 -9.76 -1.67
C PHE A 69 -5.16 -9.83 -0.66
N ARG A 70 -4.84 -9.63 0.62
CA ARG A 70 -5.83 -9.33 1.67
C ARG A 70 -6.10 -7.83 1.73
N SER A 71 -5.05 -7.02 1.61
CA SER A 71 -5.16 -5.56 1.50
C SER A 71 -5.81 -5.18 0.17
N LYS A 72 -6.78 -4.25 0.20
CA LYS A 72 -7.32 -3.68 -1.03
C LYS A 72 -6.25 -2.86 -1.74
N ILE A 73 -6.17 -2.99 -3.06
CA ILE A 73 -5.20 -2.30 -3.89
C ILE A 73 -5.82 -1.93 -5.23
N PHE A 74 -5.45 -0.78 -5.77
CA PHE A 74 -5.85 -0.32 -7.10
C PHE A 74 -4.70 -0.57 -8.07
N HIS A 75 -4.80 -1.61 -8.90
CA HIS A 75 -3.69 -2.06 -9.75
C HIS A 75 -4.18 -2.83 -11.00
N PRO A 76 -3.57 -2.66 -12.20
CA PRO A 76 -4.03 -3.33 -13.44
C PRO A 76 -4.05 -4.86 -13.39
N ASN A 77 -3.11 -5.48 -12.69
CA ASN A 77 -2.96 -6.94 -12.60
C ASN A 77 -3.59 -7.56 -11.35
N ILE A 78 -4.31 -6.79 -10.53
CA ILE A 78 -4.89 -7.27 -9.27
C ILE A 78 -6.36 -6.83 -9.23
N ASN A 79 -7.27 -7.80 -9.13
CA ASN A 79 -8.70 -7.49 -9.13
C ASN A 79 -9.22 -7.09 -7.74
N LYS A 80 -10.49 -6.66 -7.68
CA LYS A 80 -11.17 -6.27 -6.42
C LYS A 80 -11.23 -7.35 -5.32
N ASN A 81 -11.08 -8.63 -5.68
CA ASN A 81 -11.03 -9.76 -4.75
C ASN A 81 -9.60 -10.10 -4.30
N GLY A 82 -8.61 -9.32 -4.74
CA GLY A 82 -7.20 -9.52 -4.45
C GLY A 82 -6.53 -10.60 -5.32
N SER A 83 -7.21 -11.16 -6.32
CA SER A 83 -6.61 -12.16 -7.21
C SER A 83 -5.59 -11.50 -8.13
N ILE A 84 -4.46 -12.19 -8.35
CA ILE A 84 -3.32 -11.67 -9.11
C ILE A 84 -3.26 -12.39 -10.46
N GLY A 85 -3.18 -11.62 -11.56
CA GLY A 85 -3.07 -12.16 -12.91
C GLY A 85 -1.69 -11.91 -13.48
N ILE A 86 -0.74 -12.77 -13.12
CA ILE A 86 0.61 -12.81 -13.72
C ILE A 86 0.89 -14.20 -14.26
N ASP A 87 1.65 -14.25 -15.35
CA ASP A 87 1.97 -15.46 -16.11
C ASP A 87 2.69 -16.55 -15.29
N ILE A 88 3.55 -16.17 -14.34
CA ILE A 88 4.25 -17.12 -13.47
C ILE A 88 3.32 -17.88 -12.52
N LEU A 89 2.10 -17.39 -12.27
CA LEU A 89 1.06 -18.09 -11.51
C LEU A 89 0.11 -18.89 -12.41
N LYS A 90 0.32 -18.84 -13.73
CA LYS A 90 -0.50 -19.48 -14.76
C LYS A 90 0.37 -20.46 -15.57
N ASP A 91 0.59 -20.15 -16.85
CA ASP A 91 1.24 -20.98 -17.86
C ASP A 91 2.76 -20.99 -17.76
N LYS A 92 3.38 -19.96 -17.18
CA LYS A 92 4.84 -19.90 -16.98
C LYS A 92 5.29 -20.44 -15.63
N TRP A 93 4.38 -21.04 -14.84
CA TRP A 93 4.76 -21.75 -13.63
C TRP A 93 5.63 -22.96 -13.98
N THR A 94 6.77 -23.09 -13.29
CA THR A 94 7.56 -24.32 -13.33
C THR A 94 7.86 -24.77 -11.91
N PRO A 95 8.03 -26.09 -11.65
CA PRO A 95 8.45 -26.59 -10.35
C PRO A 95 9.78 -26.02 -9.82
N ALA A 96 10.57 -25.34 -10.66
CA ALA A 96 11.81 -24.68 -10.27
C ALA A 96 11.60 -23.28 -9.65
N LEU A 97 10.43 -22.68 -9.82
CA LEU A 97 10.07 -21.42 -9.16
C LEU A 97 9.82 -21.66 -7.67
N THR A 98 10.17 -20.65 -6.86
CA THR A 98 10.00 -20.65 -5.40
C THR A 98 9.01 -19.57 -4.99
N ILE A 99 8.47 -19.68 -3.79
CA ILE A 99 7.57 -18.66 -3.22
C ILE A 99 8.27 -17.30 -3.18
N SER A 100 9.56 -17.26 -2.84
CA SER A 100 10.36 -16.01 -2.87
C SER A 100 10.37 -15.35 -4.25
N LYS A 101 10.58 -16.14 -5.33
CA LYS A 101 10.53 -15.62 -6.71
C LYS A 101 9.13 -15.15 -7.11
N VAL A 102 8.09 -15.84 -6.66
CA VAL A 102 6.70 -15.40 -6.87
C VAL A 102 6.47 -14.04 -6.20
N MET A 103 6.89 -13.89 -4.95
CA MET A 103 6.76 -12.63 -4.22
C MET A 103 7.56 -11.50 -4.84
N LEU A 104 8.78 -11.78 -5.33
CA LEU A 104 9.59 -10.80 -6.05
C LEU A 104 8.86 -10.31 -7.31
N SER A 105 8.28 -11.23 -8.09
CA SER A 105 7.52 -10.85 -9.29
C SER A 105 6.29 -10.02 -8.95
N ILE A 106 5.59 -10.32 -7.84
CA ILE A 106 4.45 -9.51 -7.39
C ILE A 106 4.91 -8.13 -6.94
N TYR A 107 6.05 -8.03 -6.24
CA TYR A 107 6.63 -6.73 -5.88
C TYR A 107 7.04 -5.92 -7.12
N SER A 108 7.61 -6.57 -8.14
CA SER A 108 7.99 -5.92 -9.39
C SER A 108 6.80 -5.35 -10.15
N ILE A 109 5.67 -6.06 -10.25
CA ILE A 109 4.50 -5.53 -10.97
C ILE A 109 3.91 -4.28 -10.31
N LEU A 110 4.06 -4.12 -8.98
CA LEU A 110 3.64 -2.89 -8.31
C LEU A 110 4.42 -1.66 -8.78
N GLY A 111 5.69 -1.83 -9.14
CA GLY A 111 6.50 -0.76 -9.74
C GLY A 111 6.25 -0.60 -11.24
N ASP A 112 6.14 -1.73 -11.95
CA ASP A 112 5.98 -1.79 -13.41
C ASP A 112 4.86 -2.76 -13.81
N PRO A 113 3.61 -2.29 -13.93
CA PRO A 113 2.46 -3.14 -14.22
C PRO A 113 2.56 -3.86 -15.58
N MET A 114 2.10 -5.11 -15.62
CA MET A 114 2.06 -5.90 -16.85
C MET A 114 0.81 -5.58 -17.68
N LEU A 115 0.96 -4.74 -18.72
CA LEU A 115 -0.18 -4.19 -19.46
C LEU A 115 -0.65 -5.00 -20.69
N ASN A 116 -0.01 -6.15 -20.97
CA ASN A 116 -0.32 -7.00 -22.12
C ASN A 116 -1.55 -7.89 -21.88
N ASP A 117 -1.75 -8.36 -20.64
CA ASP A 117 -2.89 -9.19 -20.19
C ASP A 117 -3.35 -8.70 -18.79
N PRO A 118 -3.92 -7.49 -18.67
CA PRO A 118 -4.36 -6.97 -17.38
C PRO A 118 -5.61 -7.70 -16.88
N LEU A 119 -5.74 -7.86 -15.56
CA LEU A 119 -7.00 -8.34 -14.97
C LEU A 119 -8.07 -7.25 -14.94
N GLU A 120 -7.66 -5.99 -14.80
CA GLU A 120 -8.52 -4.84 -14.69
C GLU A 120 -8.22 -3.89 -15.87
N GLU A 121 -8.87 -4.15 -17.02
CA GLU A 121 -8.63 -3.41 -18.27
C GLU A 121 -8.84 -1.90 -18.12
N ASN A 122 -9.85 -1.47 -17.36
CA ASN A 122 -10.11 -0.04 -17.13
C ASN A 122 -8.97 0.64 -16.38
N ILE A 123 -8.37 -0.03 -15.39
CA ILE A 123 -7.23 0.48 -14.63
C ILE A 123 -6.00 0.52 -15.55
N ALA A 124 -5.79 -0.51 -16.37
CA ALA A 124 -4.72 -0.56 -17.35
C ALA A 124 -4.83 0.56 -18.40
N ASN A 125 -6.05 0.86 -18.86
CA ASN A 125 -6.30 1.96 -19.80
C ASN A 125 -6.01 3.31 -19.14
N MET A 126 -6.49 3.53 -17.91
CA MET A 126 -6.16 4.73 -17.15
C MET A 126 -4.65 4.90 -16.98
N TYR A 127 -3.91 3.84 -16.65
CA TYR A 127 -2.45 3.86 -16.56
C TYR A 127 -1.79 4.34 -17.87
N LYS A 128 -2.31 3.92 -19.02
CA LYS A 128 -1.78 4.26 -20.35
C LYS A 128 -2.15 5.68 -20.79
N THR A 129 -3.38 6.12 -20.53
CA THR A 129 -3.92 7.38 -21.09
C THR A 129 -3.80 8.56 -20.13
N ASP A 130 -3.85 8.32 -18.83
CA ASP A 130 -3.81 9.34 -17.78
C ASP A 130 -3.06 8.82 -16.54
N ARG A 131 -1.73 8.83 -16.67
CA ARG A 131 -0.83 8.33 -15.61
C ARG A 131 -1.00 9.11 -14.30
N SER A 132 -1.27 10.41 -14.38
CA SER A 132 -1.43 11.28 -13.20
C SER A 132 -2.69 10.91 -12.41
N GLN A 133 -3.82 10.73 -13.10
CA GLN A 133 -5.05 10.28 -12.45
C GLN A 133 -4.90 8.88 -11.85
N TYR A 134 -4.26 7.94 -12.56
CA TYR A 134 -3.96 6.62 -12.02
C TYR A 134 -3.17 6.71 -10.71
N GLU A 135 -2.10 7.51 -10.69
CA GLU A 135 -1.25 7.65 -9.50
C GLU A 135 -1.98 8.30 -8.34
N LYS A 136 -2.80 9.33 -8.60
CA LYS A 136 -3.64 9.96 -7.58
C LYS A 136 -4.59 8.94 -6.94
N VAL A 137 -5.31 8.17 -7.76
CA VAL A 137 -6.27 7.16 -7.26
C VAL A 137 -5.55 6.03 -6.52
N ALA A 138 -4.45 5.52 -7.07
CA ALA A 138 -3.67 4.45 -6.43
C ALA A 138 -3.09 4.90 -5.09
N ARG A 139 -2.54 6.12 -4.99
CA ARG A 139 -2.01 6.69 -3.74
C ARG A 139 -3.11 6.85 -2.70
N ASN A 140 -4.29 7.34 -3.07
CA ASN A 140 -5.44 7.44 -2.17
C ASN A 140 -5.90 6.06 -1.66
N TRP A 141 -5.86 5.02 -2.50
CA TRP A 141 -6.15 3.65 -2.07
C TRP A 141 -5.09 3.11 -1.10
N THR A 142 -3.81 3.35 -1.40
CA THR A 142 -2.70 2.96 -0.53
C THR A 142 -2.86 3.58 0.86
N GLN A 143 -3.12 4.89 0.92
CA GLN A 143 -3.34 5.60 2.18
C GLN A 143 -4.47 4.96 2.99
N LYS A 144 -5.61 4.74 2.33
CA LYS A 144 -6.82 4.25 2.99
C LYS A 144 -6.75 2.80 3.46
N TYR A 145 -6.09 1.93 2.69
CA TYR A 145 -6.20 0.48 2.89
C TYR A 145 -4.89 -0.21 3.27
N ALA A 146 -3.75 0.48 3.17
CA ALA A 146 -2.42 -0.11 3.39
C ALA A 146 -1.57 0.64 4.42
N MET A 147 -1.96 1.83 4.90
CA MET A 147 -1.17 2.59 5.89
C MET A 147 -1.63 2.42 7.35
N GLY A 148 -2.71 1.65 7.57
CA GLY A 148 -3.09 1.12 8.88
C GLY A 148 -3.25 2.20 9.98
N PRO A 149 -2.59 2.06 11.16
CA PRO A 149 -2.81 2.93 12.32
C PRO A 149 -2.59 4.42 12.06
N VAL A 150 -1.66 4.78 11.18
CA VAL A 150 -1.35 6.19 10.90
C VAL A 150 -2.53 6.85 10.20
N TYR A 151 -3.05 6.21 9.15
CA TYR A 151 -4.26 6.66 8.45
C TYR A 151 -5.45 6.75 9.40
N GLU A 152 -5.64 5.75 10.27
CA GLU A 152 -6.71 5.77 11.27
C GLU A 152 -6.59 6.94 12.25
N THR A 153 -5.36 7.29 12.65
CA THR A 153 -5.08 8.40 13.57
C THR A 153 -5.46 9.73 12.92
N ILE A 154 -4.91 10.00 11.72
CA ILE A 154 -5.19 11.23 10.97
C ILE A 154 -6.68 11.33 10.60
N SER A 155 -7.32 10.21 10.26
CA SER A 155 -8.76 10.17 9.97
C SER A 155 -9.63 10.48 11.19
N LYS A 156 -9.19 10.10 12.41
CA LYS A 156 -9.90 10.46 13.65
C LYS A 156 -9.76 11.95 13.94
N GLU A 157 -8.59 12.53 13.70
CA GLU A 157 -8.33 13.96 13.88
C GLU A 157 -9.15 14.81 12.90
N LEU A 158 -9.20 14.42 11.63
CA LEU A 158 -10.04 15.10 10.63
C LEU A 158 -11.51 15.13 11.05
N LYS A 159 -12.05 13.98 11.48
CA LYS A 159 -13.43 13.91 12.01
C LYS A 159 -13.64 14.78 13.24
N GLY A 160 -12.61 14.93 14.07
CA GLY A 160 -12.62 15.83 15.23
C GLY A 160 -12.77 17.29 14.79
N LEU A 161 -11.98 17.72 13.81
CA LEU A 161 -12.05 19.06 13.23
C LEU A 161 -13.39 19.33 12.52
N GLU A 162 -13.91 18.37 11.75
CA GLU A 162 -15.22 18.49 11.10
C GLU A 162 -16.36 18.61 12.12
N ARG A 163 -16.26 17.88 13.23
CA ARG A 163 -17.27 17.90 14.30
C ARG A 163 -17.21 19.17 15.14
N PHE A 164 -16.01 19.70 15.36
CA PHE A 164 -15.76 20.88 16.19
C PHE A 164 -14.79 21.82 15.44
N PRO A 165 -15.29 22.54 14.41
CA PRO A 165 -14.44 23.39 13.59
C PRO A 165 -13.86 24.53 14.44
N PRO A 166 -12.57 24.85 14.28
CA PRO A 166 -11.97 25.96 15.01
C PRO A 166 -12.59 27.29 14.56
N SER A 167 -12.90 28.16 15.52
CA SER A 167 -13.55 29.45 15.23
C SER A 167 -12.69 30.41 14.40
N TYR A 168 -11.38 30.20 14.38
CA TYR A 168 -10.38 31.14 13.83
C TYR A 168 -9.44 30.46 12.84
N GLY A 169 -9.94 29.48 12.13
CA GLY A 169 -9.17 28.81 11.10
C GLY A 169 -9.93 27.65 10.46
N SER A 170 -9.23 26.97 9.58
CA SER A 170 -9.65 25.68 9.04
C SER A 170 -8.43 24.84 8.77
N ALA A 171 -8.58 23.52 8.71
CA ALA A 171 -7.53 22.62 8.28
C ALA A 171 -8.16 21.39 7.63
N GLY A 172 -7.54 20.88 6.58
CA GLY A 172 -8.03 19.68 5.91
C GLY A 172 -7.09 19.18 4.81
N PRO A 173 -7.36 17.97 4.31
CA PRO A 173 -6.55 17.34 3.27
C PRO A 173 -6.62 18.11 1.94
N VAL A 174 -5.47 18.26 1.30
CA VAL A 174 -5.35 18.83 -0.04
C VAL A 174 -5.59 17.72 -1.06
N ASP A 175 -6.48 17.94 -2.03
CA ASP A 175 -6.71 17.00 -3.13
C ASP A 175 -7.13 15.56 -2.73
N GLY A 176 -7.59 15.39 -1.49
CA GLY A 176 -7.92 14.10 -0.91
C GLY A 176 -6.72 13.30 -0.39
N ASP A 177 -5.52 13.89 -0.39
CA ASP A 177 -4.33 13.32 0.25
C ASP A 177 -4.45 13.48 1.77
N MET A 178 -4.62 12.37 2.47
CA MET A 178 -4.79 12.40 3.92
C MET A 178 -3.52 12.75 4.68
N PHE A 179 -2.35 12.72 4.03
CA PHE A 179 -1.05 13.00 4.64
C PHE A 179 -0.49 14.37 4.24
N HIS A 180 -1.22 15.13 3.41
CA HIS A 180 -0.88 16.50 3.04
C HIS A 180 -2.10 17.40 3.26
N TRP A 181 -2.01 18.28 4.24
CA TRP A 181 -3.09 19.19 4.62
C TRP A 181 -2.68 20.63 4.42
N GLN A 182 -3.69 21.47 4.21
CA GLN A 182 -3.55 22.92 4.30
C GLN A 182 -4.45 23.43 5.41
N ALA A 183 -3.96 24.46 6.09
CA ALA A 183 -4.68 25.15 7.15
C ALA A 183 -4.65 26.65 6.94
N THR A 184 -5.73 27.30 7.33
CA THR A 184 -5.84 28.76 7.40
C THR A 184 -5.93 29.14 8.87
N ILE A 185 -5.16 30.13 9.30
CA ILE A 185 -5.16 30.65 10.68
C ILE A 185 -5.43 32.15 10.63
N LEU A 186 -6.45 32.59 11.37
CA LEU A 186 -6.79 34.00 11.56
C LEU A 186 -6.16 34.48 12.87
N ASP A 187 -5.26 35.48 12.82
CA ASP A 187 -4.72 36.08 14.05
C ASP A 187 -5.67 37.16 14.57
N LEU A 188 -6.27 36.90 15.73
CA LEU A 188 -7.17 37.82 16.41
C LEU A 188 -6.55 38.49 17.63
N ARG A 189 -5.27 38.25 17.89
CA ARG A 189 -4.57 38.85 19.03
C ARG A 189 -4.27 40.29 18.70
N ASP A 190 -4.31 41.15 19.72
CA ASP A 190 -3.85 42.52 19.63
C ASP A 190 -2.31 42.55 19.53
N ASN A 191 -1.82 42.34 18.31
CA ASN A 191 -0.42 42.29 17.94
C ASN A 191 -0.24 42.85 16.51
N PRO A 192 0.99 43.05 16.02
CA PRO A 192 1.24 43.64 14.69
C PRO A 192 0.64 42.88 13.49
N TYR A 193 0.25 41.61 13.69
CA TYR A 193 -0.34 40.72 12.72
C TYR A 193 -1.86 40.54 12.91
N ALA A 194 -2.49 41.34 13.78
CA ALA A 194 -3.93 41.31 14.02
C ALA A 194 -4.72 41.45 12.71
N GLY A 195 -5.70 40.58 12.50
CA GLY A 195 -6.48 40.49 11.26
C GLY A 195 -5.76 39.78 10.11
N GLY A 196 -4.53 39.31 10.33
CA GLY A 196 -3.78 38.53 9.35
C GLY A 196 -4.39 37.15 9.12
N VAL A 197 -4.32 36.70 7.87
CA VAL A 197 -4.66 35.34 7.44
C VAL A 197 -3.36 34.66 7.08
N PHE A 198 -3.07 33.54 7.74
CA PHE A 198 -1.88 32.75 7.49
C PHE A 198 -2.27 31.42 6.88
N GLU A 199 -1.70 31.10 5.74
CA GLU A 199 -1.82 29.81 5.11
C GLU A 199 -0.64 28.93 5.49
N VAL A 200 -0.96 27.72 5.90
CA VAL A 200 -0.01 26.77 6.46
C VAL A 200 -0.16 25.44 5.75
N ASP A 201 0.97 24.92 5.30
CA ASP A 201 1.09 23.61 4.69
C ASP A 201 1.59 22.60 5.75
N ILE A 202 0.94 21.44 5.81
CA ILE A 202 1.15 20.42 6.84
C ILE A 202 1.37 19.06 6.17
N HIS A 203 2.54 18.47 6.38
CA HIS A 203 2.87 17.14 5.86
C HIS A 203 3.06 16.13 7.01
N PHE A 204 2.24 15.09 7.03
CA PHE A 204 2.29 14.03 8.04
C PHE A 204 3.33 12.96 7.68
N PRO A 205 4.29 12.63 8.55
CA PRO A 205 5.24 11.55 8.32
C PRO A 205 4.58 10.18 8.48
N LEU A 206 5.20 9.15 7.90
CA LEU A 206 4.76 7.76 8.04
C LEU A 206 4.85 7.25 9.49
N GLN A 207 5.59 7.94 10.35
CA GLN A 207 5.78 7.62 11.76
C GLN A 207 4.80 8.38 12.68
N TYR A 208 3.87 9.16 12.13
CA TYR A 208 2.87 9.89 12.92
C TYR A 208 2.01 8.91 13.76
N PRO A 209 1.72 9.20 15.05
CA PRO A 209 1.98 10.45 15.79
C PRO A 209 3.32 10.49 16.55
N PHE A 210 4.19 9.50 16.40
CA PHE A 210 5.48 9.46 17.10
C PHE A 210 6.50 10.47 16.54
N GLU A 211 6.39 10.78 15.25
CA GLU A 211 7.08 11.91 14.62
C GLU A 211 6.05 13.01 14.29
N PRO A 212 6.31 14.28 14.66
CA PRO A 212 5.38 15.37 14.40
C PRO A 212 5.30 15.72 12.90
N PRO A 213 4.17 16.30 12.44
CA PRO A 213 4.04 16.76 11.07
C PRO A 213 5.01 17.92 10.80
N LYS A 214 5.49 18.00 9.56
CA LYS A 214 6.26 19.15 9.08
C LYS A 214 5.28 20.25 8.71
N VAL A 215 5.53 21.46 9.21
CA VAL A 215 4.64 22.61 9.08
C VAL A 215 5.40 23.75 8.44
N GLN A 216 4.83 24.35 7.38
CA GLN A 216 5.43 25.47 6.66
C GLN A 216 4.40 26.55 6.39
N ILE A 217 4.72 27.82 6.69
CA ILE A 217 3.88 28.96 6.29
C ILE A 217 4.08 29.21 4.80
N ILE A 218 3.00 29.31 4.05
CA ILE A 218 2.99 29.46 2.59
C ILE A 218 2.35 30.78 2.10
N GLY A 219 1.66 31.51 2.98
CA GLY A 219 1.00 32.78 2.67
C GLY A 219 0.65 33.56 3.92
#